data_AF-A0AAP5IAB1-F1
#
_entry.id   AF-A0AAP5IAB1-F1
#
_cell.length_a   1.000
_cell.length_b   1.000
_cell.length_c   1.000
_cell.angle_alpha   90.00
_cell.angle_beta   90.00
_cell.angle_gamma   90.00
#
_symmetry.space_group_name_H-M   'P 1'
#
loop_
_entity.id
_entity.type
_entity.pdbx_description
1 polymer ?
#
loop_
_entity_poly.entity_id
_entity_poly.type
_entity_poly.pdbx_seq_one_letter_code
_entity_poly.pdbx_strand_id
1 'polypeptide(L)'
;MTDIQVWAFLVGCNRYLDYRTIVAPDFMCDSKTSSLLAEKAGGNSTPGGIAYYREIHSPKDGDLTLVFRVIAARAEDIGIEGQGVLKDSFGREIDLIEGVVFRKKELLDNIAFTEEEFEPNYEKKLKNVAFSKQEFESIHKKLVVYYHKFWQCTRPESVIPSEPSNKNIENNVENKLELKRFDEYFPLEKEQSLQPPPIDNLKLQDGSDITMHSTSKNPEETNISASEDEPRSSTCLFSGMDNPICKLIKKLIGIFKLFF
;
A
#
# COMPACT_ATOMS: atom_id res chain seq x y z
N MET A 1 7.91 31.67 -4.25
CA MET A 1 8.20 30.26 -3.96
C MET A 1 7.25 29.78 -2.90
N THR A 2 6.15 29.24 -3.40
CA THR A 2 5.11 28.60 -2.61
C THR A 2 5.42 27.10 -2.61
N ASP A 3 5.84 26.60 -1.46
CA ASP A 3 6.19 25.20 -1.25
C ASP A 3 5.08 24.53 -0.44
N ILE A 4 4.62 23.35 -0.86
CA ILE A 4 3.72 22.52 -0.08
C ILE A 4 4.46 21.32 0.49
N GLN A 5 3.98 20.83 1.63
CA GLN A 5 4.47 19.57 2.18
C GLN A 5 3.79 18.40 1.46
N VAL A 6 4.57 17.40 1.10
CA VAL A 6 4.09 16.17 0.48
C VAL A 6 4.78 14.97 1.12
N TRP A 7 4.03 13.90 1.30
CA TRP A 7 4.47 12.65 1.92
C TRP A 7 4.33 11.52 0.93
N ALA A 8 5.39 10.73 0.73
CA ALA A 8 5.31 9.54 -0.11
C ALA A 8 4.46 8.45 0.57
N PHE A 9 3.77 7.65 -0.22
CA PHE A 9 3.07 6.46 0.27
C PHE A 9 3.21 5.29 -0.71
N LEU A 10 3.05 4.09 -0.17
CA LEU A 10 3.09 2.83 -0.92
C LEU A 10 2.03 1.87 -0.38
N VAL A 11 1.22 1.33 -1.29
CA VAL A 11 0.32 0.20 -1.05
C VAL A 11 0.75 -0.94 -1.98
N GLY A 12 0.75 -2.15 -1.47
CA GLY A 12 1.03 -3.36 -2.25
C GLY A 12 0.67 -4.61 -1.46
N CYS A 13 0.84 -5.77 -2.10
CA CYS A 13 0.75 -7.09 -1.46
C CYS A 13 2.08 -7.83 -1.66
N ASN A 14 2.23 -9.01 -1.06
CA ASN A 14 3.37 -9.88 -1.33
C ASN A 14 2.88 -11.32 -1.55
N ARG A 15 3.81 -12.29 -1.58
CA ARG A 15 3.45 -13.70 -1.78
C ARG A 15 2.47 -14.25 -0.73
N TYR A 16 2.47 -13.71 0.48
CA TYR A 16 1.79 -14.26 1.66
C TYR A 16 0.75 -13.31 2.27
N LEU A 17 0.83 -12.02 2.00
CA LEU A 17 0.05 -10.95 2.62
C LEU A 17 -0.73 -10.20 1.56
N ASP A 18 -2.01 -9.94 1.83
CA ASP A 18 -2.90 -9.17 0.96
C ASP A 18 -2.49 -7.69 0.84
N TYR A 19 -3.17 -6.98 -0.07
CA TYR A 19 -2.96 -5.56 -0.30
C TYR A 19 -3.12 -4.75 0.98
N ARG A 20 -2.09 -3.96 1.30
CA ARG A 20 -2.06 -3.10 2.47
C ARG A 20 -1.11 -1.93 2.29
N THR A 21 -1.31 -0.92 3.13
CA THR A 21 -0.39 0.20 3.23
C THR A 21 0.93 -0.25 3.84
N ILE A 22 2.02 -0.05 3.11
CA ILE A 22 3.40 -0.39 3.53
C ILE A 22 4.08 0.88 4.05
N VAL A 23 3.93 1.98 3.32
CA VAL A 23 4.46 3.30 3.67
C VAL A 23 3.31 4.30 3.68
N ALA A 24 3.23 5.12 4.73
CA ALA A 24 2.20 6.17 4.87
C ALA A 24 2.79 7.44 5.50
N PRO A 25 2.14 8.59 5.33
CA PRO A 25 2.50 9.80 6.07
C PRO A 25 2.54 9.52 7.58
N ASP A 26 3.56 10.03 8.26
CA ASP A 26 3.73 9.93 9.71
C ASP A 26 2.46 10.27 10.49
N PHE A 27 1.78 11.37 10.13
CA PHE A 27 0.55 11.79 10.80
C PHE A 27 -0.60 10.77 10.67
N MET A 28 -0.66 9.99 9.58
CA MET A 28 -1.65 8.92 9.41
C MET A 28 -1.28 7.67 10.21
N CYS A 29 0.02 7.43 10.41
CA CYS A 29 0.50 6.38 11.31
C CYS A 29 0.10 6.70 12.75
N ASP A 30 0.31 7.96 13.18
CA ASP A 30 -0.01 8.42 14.53
C ASP A 30 -1.52 8.37 14.82
N SER A 31 -2.35 8.79 13.86
CA SER A 31 -3.82 8.80 14.00
C SER A 31 -4.49 7.43 13.74
N LYS A 32 -3.68 6.44 13.31
CA LYS A 32 -4.08 5.08 12.93
C LYS A 32 -5.08 5.05 11.78
N THR A 33 -4.87 5.89 10.76
CA THR A 33 -5.73 5.99 9.57
C THR A 33 -5.02 5.54 8.29
N SER A 34 -3.79 5.03 8.37
CA SER A 34 -2.99 4.59 7.22
C SER A 34 -3.70 3.57 6.31
N SER A 35 -4.64 2.77 6.83
CA SER A 35 -5.42 1.82 6.02
C SER A 35 -6.29 2.50 4.95
N LEU A 36 -6.68 3.77 5.16
CA LEU A 36 -7.44 4.55 4.19
C LEU A 36 -6.72 4.63 2.84
N LEU A 37 -5.38 4.60 2.81
CA LEU A 37 -4.63 4.61 1.56
C LEU A 37 -4.86 3.34 0.75
N ALA A 38 -4.85 2.16 1.36
CA ALA A 38 -5.16 0.91 0.66
C ALA A 38 -6.63 0.85 0.21
N GLU A 39 -7.54 1.37 1.04
CA GLU A 39 -8.98 1.43 0.72
C GLU A 39 -9.30 2.40 -0.42
N LYS A 40 -8.53 3.49 -0.54
CA LYS A 40 -8.83 4.62 -1.42
C LYS A 40 -7.84 4.82 -2.56
N ALA A 41 -6.68 4.19 -2.64
CA ALA A 41 -5.76 4.37 -3.76
C ALA A 41 -5.89 3.30 -4.85
N GLY A 42 -6.80 2.33 -4.70
CA GLY A 42 -7.02 1.24 -5.66
C GLY A 42 -7.47 1.70 -7.05
N GLY A 43 -7.31 0.83 -8.04
CA GLY A 43 -7.72 1.08 -9.41
C GLY A 43 -7.05 0.15 -10.41
N ASN A 44 -7.31 0.37 -11.70
CA ASN A 44 -6.63 -0.33 -12.77
C ASN A 44 -5.20 0.22 -12.96
N SER A 45 -4.34 -0.57 -13.62
CA SER A 45 -3.01 -0.14 -14.04
C SER A 45 -3.04 1.22 -14.75
N THR A 46 -2.15 2.11 -14.34
CA THR A 46 -2.08 3.48 -14.84
C THR A 46 -1.23 3.53 -16.11
N PRO A 47 -1.75 4.05 -17.23
CA PRO A 47 -0.95 4.19 -18.44
C PRO A 47 0.27 5.09 -18.24
N GLY A 48 1.36 4.82 -18.95
CA GLY A 48 2.56 5.65 -18.90
C GLY A 48 2.26 7.11 -19.27
N GLY A 49 2.80 8.04 -18.48
CA GLY A 49 2.56 9.48 -18.69
C GLY A 49 1.33 10.04 -17.96
N ILE A 50 0.56 9.19 -17.28
CA ILE A 50 -0.62 9.58 -16.50
C ILE A 50 -0.33 9.38 -15.01
N ALA A 51 -0.87 10.25 -14.18
CA ALA A 51 -1.07 10.01 -12.76
C ALA A 51 -2.53 10.29 -12.40
N TYR A 52 -3.03 9.55 -11.43
CA TYR A 52 -4.36 9.74 -10.87
C TYR A 52 -4.31 10.69 -9.70
N TYR A 53 -5.40 11.42 -9.47
CA TYR A 53 -5.61 12.11 -8.21
C TYR A 53 -6.98 11.79 -7.60
N ARG A 54 -7.03 11.82 -6.26
CA ARG A 54 -8.25 11.54 -5.49
C ARG A 54 -8.25 12.34 -4.19
N GLU A 55 -9.41 12.89 -3.85
CA GLU A 55 -9.63 13.52 -2.54
C GLU A 55 -10.16 12.49 -1.53
N ILE A 56 -9.71 12.59 -0.29
CA ILE A 56 -10.19 11.78 0.84
C ILE A 56 -10.55 12.73 1.97
N HIS A 57 -11.80 12.65 2.43
CA HIS A 57 -12.23 13.29 3.66
C HIS A 57 -11.92 12.38 4.86
N SER A 58 -10.97 12.77 5.71
CA SER A 58 -10.68 12.10 6.97
C SER A 58 -11.09 12.97 8.15
N PRO A 59 -12.01 12.53 9.03
CA PRO A 59 -12.35 13.29 10.24
C PRO A 59 -11.17 13.54 11.17
N LYS A 60 -10.14 12.69 11.13
CA LYS A 60 -8.95 12.78 11.99
C LYS A 60 -7.80 13.57 11.37
N ASP A 61 -7.61 13.44 10.06
CA ASP A 61 -6.45 14.01 9.37
C ASP A 61 -6.80 15.22 8.49
N GLY A 62 -8.08 15.54 8.37
CA GLY A 62 -8.62 16.56 7.48
C GLY A 62 -8.79 16.07 6.04
N ASP A 63 -9.02 17.01 5.13
CA ASP A 63 -9.09 16.74 3.70
C ASP A 63 -7.69 16.46 3.14
N LEU A 64 -7.54 15.30 2.53
CA LEU A 64 -6.30 14.83 1.92
C LEU A 64 -6.48 14.77 0.40
N THR A 65 -5.42 15.08 -0.33
CA THR A 65 -5.33 14.77 -1.76
C THR A 65 -4.21 13.77 -2.00
N LEU A 66 -4.54 12.73 -2.75
CA LEU A 66 -3.61 11.71 -3.23
C LEU A 66 -3.29 12.02 -4.68
N VAL A 67 -2.02 11.90 -5.05
CA VAL A 67 -1.57 11.88 -6.45
C VAL A 67 -0.70 10.64 -6.63
N PHE A 68 -1.13 9.70 -7.47
CA PHE A 68 -0.58 8.34 -7.49
C PHE A 68 -0.62 7.67 -8.86
N ARG A 69 0.10 6.57 -8.98
CA ARG A 69 0.05 5.65 -10.12
C ARG A 69 -0.05 4.21 -9.62
N VAL A 70 -0.67 3.36 -10.43
CA VAL A 70 -0.77 1.91 -10.25
C VAL A 70 0.13 1.27 -11.30
N ILE A 71 1.16 0.55 -10.87
CA ILE A 71 2.16 -0.07 -11.75
C ILE A 71 2.34 -1.55 -11.42
N ALA A 72 2.63 -2.39 -12.41
CA ALA A 72 2.95 -3.79 -12.16
C ALA A 72 4.24 -3.90 -11.33
N ALA A 73 4.23 -4.73 -10.28
CA ALA A 73 5.40 -4.99 -9.46
C ALA A 73 6.36 -5.91 -10.21
N ARG A 74 7.43 -5.38 -10.82
CA ARG A 74 8.40 -6.18 -11.56
C ARG A 74 9.63 -6.51 -10.72
N ALA A 75 10.13 -7.74 -10.85
CA ALA A 75 11.31 -8.20 -10.12
C ALA A 75 12.53 -7.30 -10.38
N GLU A 76 12.75 -6.94 -11.64
CA GLU A 76 13.85 -6.07 -12.09
C GLU A 76 13.78 -4.63 -11.53
N ASP A 77 12.57 -4.06 -11.43
CA ASP A 77 12.37 -2.68 -10.95
C ASP A 77 12.53 -2.58 -9.43
N ILE A 78 12.22 -3.68 -8.73
CA ILE A 78 12.18 -3.76 -7.27
C ILE A 78 13.49 -4.32 -6.69
N GLY A 79 14.34 -4.92 -7.52
CA GLY A 79 15.58 -5.57 -7.10
C GLY A 79 15.35 -6.89 -6.38
N ILE A 80 14.27 -7.61 -6.71
CA ILE A 80 13.99 -8.96 -6.24
C ILE A 80 14.53 -9.96 -7.27
N GLU A 81 15.07 -11.09 -6.80
CA GLU A 81 15.53 -12.16 -7.70
C GLU A 81 14.38 -12.71 -8.54
N GLY A 82 14.60 -12.80 -9.85
CA GLY A 82 13.62 -13.27 -10.82
C GLY A 82 13.53 -12.37 -12.04
N GLN A 83 12.51 -12.59 -12.87
CA GLN A 83 12.22 -11.76 -14.03
C GLN A 83 10.71 -11.59 -14.19
N GLY A 84 10.30 -10.40 -14.62
CA GLY A 84 8.92 -10.10 -14.96
C GLY A 84 8.06 -9.73 -13.76
N VAL A 85 6.74 -9.78 -13.95
CA VAL A 85 5.75 -9.35 -12.96
C VAL A 85 5.70 -10.35 -11.80
N LEU A 86 5.82 -9.84 -10.58
CA LEU A 86 5.70 -10.59 -9.36
C LEU A 86 4.28 -11.13 -9.20
N LYS A 87 4.19 -12.33 -8.62
CA LYS A 87 2.93 -13.02 -8.39
C LYS A 87 2.79 -13.43 -6.95
N ASP A 88 1.55 -13.44 -6.47
CA ASP A 88 1.24 -13.95 -5.14
C ASP A 88 1.22 -15.50 -5.10
N SER A 89 0.87 -16.07 -3.94
CA SER A 89 0.76 -17.54 -3.79
C SER A 89 -0.29 -18.19 -4.70
N PHE A 90 -1.25 -17.43 -5.22
CA PHE A 90 -2.30 -17.91 -6.12
C PHE A 90 -1.96 -17.67 -7.59
N GLY A 91 -0.78 -17.11 -7.88
CA GLY A 91 -0.34 -16.80 -9.24
C GLY A 91 -0.96 -15.53 -9.83
N ARG A 92 -1.64 -14.70 -9.02
CA ARG A 92 -2.18 -13.40 -9.43
C ARG A 92 -1.04 -12.40 -9.54
N GLU A 93 -1.06 -11.57 -10.57
CA GLU A 93 -0.10 -10.49 -10.73
C GLU A 93 -0.28 -9.44 -9.64
N ILE A 94 0.84 -8.88 -9.18
CA ILE A 94 0.89 -7.89 -8.11
C ILE A 94 1.13 -6.52 -8.73
N ASP A 95 0.31 -5.56 -8.33
CA ASP A 95 0.49 -4.14 -8.62
C ASP A 95 1.00 -3.41 -7.36
N LEU A 96 1.77 -2.35 -7.59
CA LEU A 96 2.11 -1.35 -6.60
C LEU A 96 1.29 -0.10 -6.85
N ILE A 97 0.77 0.47 -5.78
CA ILE A 97 0.15 1.78 -5.81
C ILE A 97 1.07 2.72 -5.04
N GLU A 98 1.67 3.64 -5.76
CA GLU A 98 2.66 4.56 -5.21
C GLU A 98 2.34 5.99 -5.59
N GLY A 99 2.68 6.91 -4.71
CA GLY A 99 2.39 8.31 -4.93
C GLY A 99 2.71 9.17 -3.74
N VAL A 100 2.05 10.32 -3.70
CA VAL A 100 2.14 11.27 -2.60
C VAL A 100 0.78 11.62 -2.04
N VAL A 101 0.80 12.05 -0.78
CA VAL A 101 -0.31 12.64 -0.05
C VAL A 101 0.08 14.06 0.34
N PHE A 102 -0.87 15.00 0.26
CA PHE A 102 -0.75 16.32 0.88
C PHE A 102 -2.09 16.76 1.45
N ARG A 103 -2.06 17.66 2.43
CA ARG A 103 -3.29 18.17 3.05
C ARG A 103 -3.87 19.27 2.18
N LYS A 104 -5.19 19.29 1.98
CA LYS A 104 -5.87 20.35 1.22
C LYS A 104 -5.54 21.72 1.80
N LYS A 105 -5.51 21.84 3.13
CA LYS A 105 -5.11 23.06 3.85
C LYS A 105 -3.74 23.58 3.41
N GLU A 106 -2.75 22.71 3.18
CA GLU A 106 -1.42 23.14 2.75
C GLU A 106 -1.46 23.74 1.35
N LEU A 107 -2.29 23.19 0.46
CA LEU A 107 -2.50 23.77 -0.86
C LEU A 107 -3.22 25.13 -0.78
N LEU A 108 -4.18 25.26 0.16
CA LEU A 108 -4.93 26.50 0.36
C LEU A 108 -4.06 27.61 0.99
N ASP A 109 -3.25 27.28 1.99
CA ASP A 109 -2.44 28.27 2.71
C ASP A 109 -1.29 28.83 1.84
N ASN A 110 -0.78 28.02 0.90
CA ASN A 110 0.36 28.38 0.06
C ASN A 110 -0.03 29.02 -1.28
N ILE A 111 -1.32 29.13 -1.62
CA ILE A 111 -1.74 29.78 -2.86
C ILE A 111 -2.64 30.95 -2.51
N ALA A 112 -2.28 32.17 -2.94
CA ALA A 112 -3.16 33.32 -2.73
C ALA A 112 -4.54 33.06 -3.37
N PHE A 113 -5.60 33.14 -2.56
CA PHE A 113 -6.99 33.13 -3.03
C PHE A 113 -7.45 34.57 -3.17
N THR A 114 -7.93 34.95 -4.35
CA THR A 114 -8.89 36.03 -4.47
C THR A 114 -10.28 35.45 -4.12
N GLU A 115 -11.08 36.19 -3.35
CA GLU A 115 -12.36 35.71 -2.80
C GLU A 115 -13.37 35.24 -3.87
N GLU A 116 -13.17 35.59 -5.14
CA GLU A 116 -14.08 35.27 -6.26
C GLU A 116 -13.87 33.89 -6.91
N GLU A 117 -12.89 33.07 -6.49
CA GLU A 117 -12.45 31.88 -7.26
C GLU A 117 -12.55 30.52 -6.54
N PHE A 118 -13.31 30.40 -5.45
CA PHE A 118 -13.07 29.33 -4.46
C PHE A 118 -13.29 27.88 -4.93
N GLU A 119 -14.20 27.59 -5.87
CA GLU A 119 -14.56 26.20 -6.23
C GLU A 119 -14.17 25.73 -7.65
N PRO A 120 -14.37 26.47 -8.76
CA PRO A 120 -13.96 25.98 -10.09
C PRO A 120 -12.43 25.97 -10.32
N ASN A 121 -11.64 26.50 -9.39
CA ASN A 121 -10.18 26.66 -9.55
C ASN A 121 -9.35 25.59 -8.83
N TYR A 122 -9.93 24.71 -8.01
CA TYR A 122 -9.17 23.70 -7.28
C TYR A 122 -8.48 22.69 -8.23
N GLU A 123 -9.23 22.11 -9.18
CA GLU A 123 -8.65 21.19 -10.17
C GLU A 123 -7.58 21.86 -11.05
N LYS A 124 -7.80 23.13 -11.41
CA LYS A 124 -6.81 23.92 -12.16
C LYS A 124 -5.54 24.14 -11.35
N LYS A 125 -5.65 24.39 -10.04
CA LYS A 125 -4.50 24.52 -9.13
C LYS A 125 -3.81 23.18 -8.89
N LEU A 126 -4.54 22.07 -8.79
CA LEU A 126 -3.94 20.72 -8.73
C LEU A 126 -3.07 20.41 -9.96
N LYS A 127 -3.49 20.86 -11.15
CA LYS A 127 -2.65 20.76 -12.36
C LYS A 127 -1.34 21.55 -12.26
N ASN A 128 -1.26 22.56 -11.39
CA ASN A 128 0.00 23.27 -11.12
C ASN A 128 0.90 22.47 -10.16
N VAL A 129 0.32 21.66 -9.29
CA VAL A 129 1.03 20.70 -8.40
C VAL A 129 1.52 19.46 -9.16
N ALA A 130 1.27 19.37 -10.47
CA ALA A 130 1.61 18.21 -11.29
C ALA A 130 3.06 17.73 -11.08
N PHE A 131 3.16 16.43 -10.90
CA PHE A 131 4.43 15.73 -10.78
C PHE A 131 4.96 15.36 -12.16
N SER A 132 6.26 15.50 -12.36
CA SER A 132 6.90 14.97 -13.55
C SER A 132 7.11 13.46 -13.44
N LYS A 133 7.37 12.83 -14.59
CA LYS A 133 7.79 11.42 -14.60
C LYS A 133 9.01 11.20 -13.72
N GLN A 134 10.01 12.08 -13.78
CA GLN A 134 11.25 11.96 -13.01
C GLN A 134 11.01 12.03 -11.50
N GLU A 135 10.05 12.83 -11.06
CA GLU A 135 9.68 12.91 -9.64
C GLU A 135 9.05 11.60 -9.15
N PHE A 136 8.15 11.01 -9.93
CA PHE A 136 7.61 9.69 -9.63
C PHE A 136 8.69 8.60 -9.64
N GLU A 137 9.65 8.63 -10.57
CA GLU A 137 10.78 7.69 -10.53
C GLU A 137 11.67 7.88 -9.29
N SER A 138 11.82 9.12 -8.81
CA SER A 138 12.55 9.41 -7.56
C SER A 138 11.79 8.88 -6.34
N ILE A 139 10.47 9.04 -6.30
CA ILE A 139 9.59 8.48 -5.27
C ILE A 139 9.66 6.95 -5.30
N HIS A 140 9.51 6.34 -6.47
CA HIS A 140 9.60 4.90 -6.69
C HIS A 140 10.87 4.30 -6.11
N LYS A 141 12.04 4.86 -6.48
CA LYS A 141 13.34 4.40 -5.97
C LYS A 141 13.44 4.44 -4.44
N LYS A 142 12.82 5.43 -3.80
CA LYS A 142 12.77 5.51 -2.33
C LYS A 142 11.85 4.44 -1.75
N LEU A 143 10.70 4.22 -2.36
CA LEU A 143 9.67 3.30 -1.87
C LEU A 143 10.03 1.82 -2.07
N VAL A 144 10.74 1.49 -3.15
CA VAL A 144 11.17 0.12 -3.46
C VAL A 144 11.99 -0.50 -2.32
N VAL A 145 12.82 0.28 -1.62
CA VAL A 145 13.59 -0.22 -0.46
C VAL A 145 12.68 -0.77 0.64
N TYR A 146 11.52 -0.14 0.86
CA TYR A 146 10.54 -0.60 1.83
C TYR A 146 9.76 -1.81 1.31
N TYR A 147 9.39 -1.80 0.02
CA TYR A 147 8.73 -2.95 -0.59
C TYR A 147 9.61 -4.20 -0.56
N HIS A 148 10.91 -4.08 -0.87
CA HIS A 148 11.85 -5.21 -0.81
C HIS A 148 11.90 -5.84 0.59
N LYS A 149 11.86 -5.04 1.65
CA LYS A 149 11.75 -5.56 3.04
C LYS A 149 10.41 -6.25 3.24
N PHE A 150 9.31 -5.59 2.86
CA PHE A 150 7.96 -6.14 2.96
C PHE A 150 7.79 -7.45 2.19
N TRP A 151 8.46 -7.64 1.06
CA TRP A 151 8.41 -8.86 0.25
C TRP A 151 8.82 -10.11 1.03
N GLN A 152 9.73 -9.96 1.99
CA GLN A 152 10.23 -11.06 2.82
C GLN A 152 9.34 -11.35 4.05
N CYS A 153 8.34 -10.51 4.32
CA CYS A 153 7.48 -10.65 5.48
C CYS A 153 6.43 -11.75 5.27
N THR A 154 6.29 -12.62 6.27
CA THR A 154 5.23 -13.65 6.33
C THR A 154 4.10 -13.28 7.29
N ARG A 155 4.25 -12.18 8.02
CA ARG A 155 3.26 -11.67 8.97
C ARG A 155 3.04 -10.17 8.75
N PRO A 156 1.85 -9.65 9.05
CA PRO A 156 1.58 -8.22 8.96
C PRO A 156 2.50 -7.42 9.89
N GLU A 157 3.37 -6.58 9.32
CA GLU A 157 4.13 -5.58 10.07
C GLU A 157 3.35 -4.26 10.19
N SER A 158 3.81 -3.39 11.09
CA SER A 158 3.34 -2.01 11.23
C SER A 158 3.69 -1.19 9.99
N VAL A 159 2.85 -0.20 9.68
CA VAL A 159 3.09 0.72 8.57
C VAL A 159 4.31 1.59 8.86
N ILE A 160 5.14 1.79 7.85
CA ILE A 160 6.37 2.60 7.95
C ILE A 160 6.01 4.07 7.71
N PRO A 161 6.35 4.99 8.64
CA PRO A 161 6.09 6.41 8.45
C PRO A 161 7.03 6.99 7.39
N SER A 162 6.49 7.82 6.50
CA SER A 162 7.25 8.68 5.60
C SER A 162 7.41 10.07 6.20
N GLU A 163 8.57 10.69 5.94
CA GLU A 163 8.84 12.07 6.33
C GLU A 163 8.28 13.05 5.29
N PRO A 164 7.86 14.27 5.71
CA PRO A 164 7.46 15.31 4.79
C PRO A 164 8.62 15.74 3.89
N SER A 165 8.28 16.10 2.66
CA SER A 165 9.19 16.76 1.73
C SER A 165 8.53 18.00 1.14
N ASN A 166 9.33 19.03 0.84
CA ASN A 166 8.81 20.25 0.23
C ASN A 166 8.73 20.08 -1.29
N LYS A 167 7.59 20.47 -1.87
CA LYS A 167 7.33 20.49 -3.31
C LYS A 167 7.04 21.92 -3.75
N ASN A 168 7.86 22.41 -4.66
CA ASN A 168 7.70 23.74 -5.27
C ASN A 168 6.61 23.71 -6.35
N ILE A 169 5.64 24.62 -6.26
CA ILE A 169 4.46 24.69 -7.14
C ILE A 169 4.75 25.51 -8.42
N GLU A 170 5.74 26.39 -8.41
CA GLU A 170 5.94 27.43 -9.45
C GLU A 170 6.70 26.93 -10.70
N ASN A 171 7.18 25.69 -10.70
CA ASN A 171 8.02 25.21 -11.80
C ASN A 171 7.19 24.70 -13.00
N ASN A 172 7.43 25.34 -14.15
CA ASN A 172 7.05 24.83 -15.46
C ASN A 172 7.95 23.63 -15.80
N VAL A 173 7.67 22.49 -15.17
CA VAL A 173 8.44 21.26 -15.39
C VAL A 173 8.10 20.72 -16.77
N GLU A 174 9.08 20.64 -17.66
CA GLU A 174 8.97 19.84 -18.88
C GLU A 174 8.67 18.38 -18.49
N ASN A 175 7.75 17.71 -19.20
CA ASN A 175 7.31 16.33 -18.91
C ASN A 175 6.43 16.15 -17.66
N LYS A 176 5.53 17.10 -17.38
CA LYS A 176 4.43 16.89 -16.43
C LYS A 176 3.58 15.69 -16.83
N LEU A 177 3.22 14.86 -15.85
CA LEU A 177 2.22 13.81 -16.05
C LEU A 177 0.84 14.44 -16.24
N GLU A 178 0.03 13.82 -17.09
CA GLU A 178 -1.38 14.16 -17.20
C GLU A 178 -2.09 13.70 -15.91
N LEU A 179 -2.65 14.64 -15.16
CA LEU A 179 -3.46 14.33 -13.98
C LEU A 179 -4.90 14.01 -14.39
N LYS A 180 -5.34 12.79 -14.08
CA LYS A 180 -6.73 12.36 -14.25
C LYS A 180 -7.39 12.21 -12.90
N ARG A 181 -8.58 12.79 -12.75
CA ARG A 181 -9.40 12.53 -11.57
C ARG A 181 -9.77 11.07 -11.58
N PHE A 182 -9.49 10.37 -10.49
CA PHE A 182 -9.95 9.02 -10.32
C PHE A 182 -11.31 9.09 -9.63
N ASP A 183 -12.37 8.78 -10.37
CA ASP A 183 -13.75 8.91 -9.91
C ASP A 183 -13.93 8.30 -8.52
N GLU A 184 -14.78 8.93 -7.70
CA GLU A 184 -15.04 8.49 -6.34
C GLU A 184 -15.43 7.01 -6.37
N TYR A 185 -14.70 6.21 -5.59
CA TYR A 185 -15.16 4.88 -5.26
C TYR A 185 -16.40 5.08 -4.41
N PHE A 186 -17.57 5.09 -5.05
CA PHE A 186 -18.79 4.70 -4.39
C PHE A 186 -18.53 3.26 -3.96
N PRO A 187 -18.41 2.97 -2.66
CA PRO A 187 -18.55 1.59 -2.23
C PRO A 187 -19.85 1.16 -2.88
N LEU A 188 -19.82 0.10 -3.70
CA LEU A 188 -21.06 -0.57 -4.07
C LEU A 188 -21.78 -0.71 -2.74
N GLU A 189 -22.89 0.02 -2.58
CA GLU A 189 -23.71 -0.09 -1.38
C GLU A 189 -23.88 -1.59 -1.26
N LYS A 190 -23.30 -2.17 -0.20
CA LYS A 190 -23.44 -3.61 0.05
C LYS A 190 -24.92 -3.83 -0.14
N GLU A 191 -25.29 -4.54 -1.20
CA GLU A 191 -26.69 -4.85 -1.47
C GLU A 191 -27.23 -5.26 -0.11
N GLN A 192 -28.09 -4.42 0.45
CA GLN A 192 -28.68 -4.70 1.75
C GLN A 192 -29.21 -6.09 1.56
N SER A 193 -28.60 -7.04 2.27
CA SER A 193 -28.87 -8.46 2.11
C SER A 193 -30.36 -8.57 1.93
N LEU A 194 -30.80 -9.00 0.74
CA LEU A 194 -32.16 -9.43 0.52
C LEU A 194 -32.48 -10.25 1.76
N GLN A 195 -33.33 -9.70 2.64
CA GLN A 195 -33.81 -10.49 3.75
C GLN A 195 -34.33 -11.75 3.09
N PRO A 196 -33.88 -12.95 3.50
CA PRO A 196 -34.46 -14.16 2.95
C PRO A 196 -35.98 -13.97 3.06
N PRO A 197 -36.74 -14.22 1.99
CA PRO A 197 -38.18 -14.03 2.02
C PRO A 197 -38.71 -14.71 3.28
N PRO A 198 -39.67 -14.11 3.99
CA PRO A 198 -40.22 -14.70 5.20
C PRO A 198 -40.56 -16.16 4.87
N ILE A 199 -39.96 -17.08 5.64
CA ILE A 199 -40.26 -18.50 5.51
C ILE A 199 -41.72 -18.60 5.94
N ASP A 200 -42.62 -18.56 4.97
CA ASP A 200 -44.01 -18.93 5.18
C ASP A 200 -43.97 -20.37 5.68
N ASN A 201 -44.51 -20.55 6.88
CA ASN A 201 -44.59 -21.81 7.59
C ASN A 201 -45.24 -22.88 6.70
N LEU A 202 -44.41 -23.64 5.98
CA LEU A 202 -44.79 -24.92 5.39
C LEU A 202 -45.13 -25.84 6.55
N LYS A 203 -46.44 -25.99 6.80
CA LYS A 203 -47.00 -27.05 7.62
C LYS A 203 -46.35 -28.36 7.20
N LEU A 204 -45.53 -28.93 8.08
CA LEU A 204 -45.17 -30.34 8.04
C LEU A 204 -46.47 -31.14 8.03
N GLN A 205 -46.77 -31.78 6.91
CA GLN A 205 -47.63 -32.94 6.92
C GLN A 205 -46.81 -34.13 7.36
N ASP A 206 -47.19 -34.59 8.54
CA ASP A 206 -46.91 -35.89 9.14
C ASP A 206 -47.09 -37.01 8.11
N GLY A 207 -46.13 -37.94 8.01
CA GLY A 207 -46.32 -39.12 7.18
C GLY A 207 -45.07 -39.92 6.81
N SER A 208 -44.97 -41.08 7.48
CA SER A 208 -44.33 -42.34 7.04
C SER A 208 -42.81 -42.51 7.17
N ASP A 209 -42.46 -43.25 8.23
CA ASP A 209 -41.66 -44.49 8.20
C ASP A 209 -40.61 -44.65 7.10
N ILE A 210 -39.34 -44.51 7.49
CA ILE A 210 -38.27 -45.30 6.88
C ILE A 210 -37.42 -45.93 7.99
N THR A 211 -37.58 -47.25 8.05
CA THR A 211 -36.87 -48.22 8.87
C THR A 211 -35.42 -48.40 8.40
N MET A 212 -34.52 -48.45 9.38
CA MET A 212 -33.20 -49.11 9.48
C MET A 212 -32.41 -49.49 8.20
N HIS A 213 -31.12 -49.14 8.19
CA HIS A 213 -30.06 -50.16 8.37
C HIS A 213 -28.72 -49.53 8.75
N SER A 214 -28.32 -49.82 10.00
CA SER A 214 -26.97 -49.75 10.52
C SER A 214 -26.11 -50.89 9.96
N THR A 215 -24.93 -50.56 9.44
CA THR A 215 -23.83 -51.53 9.31
C THR A 215 -22.52 -50.87 9.70
N SER A 216 -22.02 -51.25 10.88
CA SER A 216 -20.65 -51.03 11.32
C SER A 216 -19.69 -51.89 10.49
N LYS A 217 -18.48 -51.39 10.23
CA LYS A 217 -17.24 -52.19 10.22
C LYS A 217 -16.01 -51.25 10.27
N ASN A 218 -15.37 -51.23 11.44
CA ASN A 218 -13.95 -50.96 11.69
C ASN A 218 -13.11 -52.15 11.13
N PRO A 219 -11.77 -52.20 11.30
CA PRO A 219 -10.70 -51.17 11.25
C PRO A 219 -9.50 -51.66 10.39
N GLU A 220 -8.48 -50.83 10.17
CA GLU A 220 -7.07 -51.23 9.91
C GLU A 220 -6.23 -49.93 9.99
N GLU A 221 -5.62 -49.62 11.13
CA GLU A 221 -4.23 -49.96 11.50
C GLU A 221 -3.21 -49.76 10.38
N THR A 222 -2.44 -48.67 10.46
CA THR A 222 -1.03 -48.71 10.06
C THR A 222 -0.21 -47.72 10.90
N ASN A 223 0.55 -48.29 11.82
CA ASN A 223 1.67 -47.69 12.53
C ASN A 223 2.83 -47.47 11.55
N ILE A 224 3.38 -46.25 11.43
CA ILE A 224 4.79 -46.05 11.04
C ILE A 224 5.38 -44.86 11.81
N SER A 225 6.24 -45.23 12.75
CA SER A 225 7.47 -44.60 13.29
C SER A 225 7.57 -43.09 13.47
N ALA A 226 7.80 -42.77 14.75
CA ALA A 226 8.55 -41.62 15.22
C ALA A 226 9.94 -41.51 14.56
N SER A 227 10.34 -40.28 14.23
CA SER A 227 11.72 -39.84 14.26
C SER A 227 11.77 -38.51 15.01
N GLU A 228 12.29 -38.59 16.23
CA GLU A 228 12.82 -37.47 16.99
C GLU A 228 14.01 -36.89 16.24
N ASP A 229 14.04 -35.57 16.02
CA ASP A 229 15.26 -34.77 15.86
C ASP A 229 14.88 -33.28 15.90
N GLU A 230 14.82 -32.73 17.11
CA GLU A 230 15.11 -31.32 17.38
C GLU A 230 16.57 -31.21 17.89
N PRO A 231 17.18 -30.02 18.00
CA PRO A 231 17.16 -28.86 17.11
C PRO A 231 18.61 -28.43 16.78
N ARG A 232 18.90 -28.02 15.54
CA ARG A 232 20.16 -27.30 15.24
C ARG A 232 19.92 -25.82 15.09
N SER A 233 20.14 -25.14 16.22
CA SER A 233 20.57 -23.75 16.31
C SER A 233 21.60 -23.43 15.23
N SER A 234 21.24 -22.53 14.30
CA SER A 234 22.17 -21.90 13.36
C SER A 234 22.47 -20.48 13.85
N THR A 235 23.26 -20.39 14.91
CA THR A 235 24.14 -19.23 15.11
C THR A 235 25.36 -19.34 14.20
N CYS A 236 25.86 -18.18 13.76
CA CYS A 236 27.13 -17.91 13.06
C CYS A 236 27.03 -17.84 11.53
N LEU A 237 27.68 -16.92 10.82
CA LEU A 237 28.54 -15.77 11.14
C LEU A 237 28.63 -14.99 9.81
N PHE A 238 28.14 -13.75 9.74
CA PHE A 238 28.53 -12.85 8.64
C PHE A 238 29.93 -12.31 8.93
N SER A 239 30.94 -13.12 8.63
CA SER A 239 32.32 -12.68 8.47
C SER A 239 32.57 -12.36 7.00
N GLY A 240 32.97 -11.12 6.71
CA GLY A 240 33.64 -10.78 5.46
C GLY A 240 32.74 -10.33 4.31
N MET A 241 32.07 -9.18 4.45
CA MET A 241 31.81 -8.34 3.28
C MET A 241 32.40 -6.96 3.56
N ASP A 242 33.53 -6.67 2.91
CA ASP A 242 34.10 -5.34 2.77
C ASP A 242 33.16 -4.49 1.92
N ASN A 243 32.05 -4.05 2.51
CA ASN A 243 31.15 -3.10 1.89
C ASN A 243 31.70 -1.67 2.13
N PRO A 244 32.04 -0.89 1.08
CA PRO A 244 32.57 0.46 1.23
C PRO A 244 31.63 1.41 1.99
N ILE A 245 30.33 1.11 2.03
CA ILE A 245 29.31 1.89 2.75
C ILE A 245 29.48 1.74 4.27
N CYS A 246 29.83 0.55 4.77
CA CYS A 246 30.07 0.32 6.21
C CYS A 246 31.33 1.05 6.73
N LYS A 247 32.32 1.27 5.86
CA LYS A 247 33.54 2.04 6.17
C LYS A 247 33.24 3.53 6.33
N LEU A 248 32.28 4.05 5.56
CA LEU A 248 31.85 5.45 5.64
C LEU A 248 31.04 5.74 6.91
N ILE A 249 30.16 4.82 7.31
CA ILE A 249 29.34 4.96 8.53
C ILE A 249 30.20 4.89 9.80
N LYS A 250 31.19 3.98 9.86
CA LYS A 250 32.13 3.93 11.00
C LYS A 250 33.00 5.20 11.11
N LYS A 251 33.34 5.84 9.98
CA LYS A 251 34.11 7.10 9.97
C LYS A 251 33.27 8.28 10.45
N LEU A 252 31.96 8.31 10.15
CA LEU A 252 31.04 9.35 10.61
C LEU A 252 30.72 9.22 12.11
N ILE A 253 30.54 8.00 12.63
CA ILE A 253 30.31 7.76 14.06
C ILE A 253 31.54 8.10 14.91
N GLY A 254 32.76 7.94 14.37
CA GLY A 254 34.00 8.35 15.05
C GLY A 254 34.15 9.86 15.22
N ILE A 255 33.59 10.66 14.29
CA ILE A 255 33.65 12.13 14.35
C ILE A 255 32.72 12.68 15.44
N PHE A 256 31.59 12.01 15.70
CA PHE A 256 30.63 12.44 16.72
C PHE A 256 31.09 12.21 18.16
N LYS A 257 32.10 11.36 18.40
CA LYS A 257 32.69 11.15 19.74
C LYS A 257 33.73 12.20 20.15
N LEU A 258 34.04 13.16 19.28
CA LEU A 258 34.97 14.26 19.59
C LEU A 258 34.26 15.57 19.99
N PHE A 259 32.93 15.58 19.99
CA PHE A 259 32.12 16.77 20.29
C PHE A 259 31.12 16.58 21.44
N PHE A 260 31.20 15.48 22.21
CA PHE A 260 30.46 15.25 23.44
C PHE A 260 31.33 14.55 24.49
#